data_AF-A0A2U3QSY0-F1
#
_entry.id   AF-A0A2U3QSY0-F1
#
_cell.length_a   1.000
_cell.length_b   1.000
_cell.length_c   1.000
_cell.angle_alpha   90.00
_cell.angle_beta   90.00
_cell.angle_gamma   90.00
#
_symmetry.space_group_name_H-M   'P 1'
#
loop_
_entity.id
_entity.type
_entity.pdbx_description
1 polymer ?
#
loop_
_entity_poly.entity_id
_entity_poly.type
_entity_poly.pdbx_seq_one_letter_code
_entity_poly.pdbx_strand_id
1 'polypeptide(L)'
;MEERRKINREKREKKHKRLELQNELTFGQVHEKYTEYSSIYHEKSWNKTYVMVKSYTAPFYHTKISEITVEDIQKLFDEKTAKKHCVVY
;
A
#
# COMPACT_ATOMS: atom_id res chain seq x y z
N MET A 1 -39.70 -6.49 -8.81
CA MET A 1 -39.22 -5.44 -7.87
C MET A 1 -38.32 -6.00 -6.78
N GLU A 2 -38.64 -7.18 -6.23
CA GLU A 2 -37.93 -7.81 -5.10
C GLU A 2 -36.54 -8.34 -5.44
N GLU A 3 -36.36 -8.95 -6.62
CA GLU A 3 -35.03 -9.35 -7.11
C GLU A 3 -34.04 -8.19 -7.21
N ARG A 4 -34.48 -7.03 -7.74
CA ARG A 4 -33.63 -5.83 -7.84
C ARG A 4 -33.19 -5.34 -6.45
N ARG A 5 -34.05 -5.49 -5.43
CA ARG A 5 -33.71 -5.15 -4.03
C ARG A 5 -32.69 -6.15 -3.46
N LYS A 6 -32.83 -7.44 -3.74
CA LYS A 6 -31.87 -8.48 -3.33
C LYS A 6 -30.48 -8.25 -3.94
N ILE A 7 -30.41 -8.00 -5.25
CA ILE A 7 -29.15 -7.72 -5.96
C ILE A 7 -28.46 -6.46 -5.40
N ASN A 8 -29.22 -5.40 -5.12
CA ASN A 8 -28.66 -4.18 -4.54
C ASN A 8 -28.15 -4.37 -3.11
N ARG A 9 -28.83 -5.20 -2.31
CA ARG A 9 -28.37 -5.57 -0.96
C ARG A 9 -27.06 -6.36 -1.03
N GLU A 10 -26.98 -7.38 -1.87
CA GLU A 10 -25.74 -8.14 -2.07
C GLU A 10 -24.57 -7.27 -2.55
N LYS A 11 -24.82 -6.32 -3.46
CA LYS A 11 -23.79 -5.36 -3.89
C LYS A 11 -23.28 -4.49 -2.73
N ARG A 12 -24.17 -4.04 -1.85
CA ARG A 12 -23.79 -3.25 -0.65
C ARG A 12 -22.97 -4.10 0.32
N GLU A 13 -23.40 -5.32 0.60
CA GLU A 13 -22.68 -6.25 1.49
C GLU A 13 -21.29 -6.61 0.93
N LYS A 14 -21.17 -6.88 -0.38
CA LYS A 14 -19.87 -7.11 -1.03
C LYS A 14 -18.96 -5.89 -0.92
N LYS A 15 -19.50 -4.68 -1.09
CA LYS A 15 -18.73 -3.44 -0.94
C LYS A 15 -18.24 -3.25 0.50
N HIS A 16 -19.09 -3.52 1.49
CA HIS A 16 -18.76 -3.41 2.91
C HIS A 16 -17.63 -4.36 3.29
N LYS A 17 -17.77 -5.66 2.96
CA LYS A 17 -16.74 -6.67 3.21
C LYS A 17 -15.40 -6.32 2.57
N ARG A 18 -15.42 -5.75 1.36
CA ARG A 18 -14.19 -5.30 0.68
C ARG A 18 -13.53 -4.13 1.40
N LEU A 19 -14.32 -3.19 1.93
CA LEU A 19 -13.81 -2.04 2.69
C LEU A 19 -13.22 -2.47 4.04
N GLU A 20 -13.90 -3.37 4.76
CA GLU A 20 -13.38 -3.95 6.00
C GLU A 20 -12.03 -4.64 5.76
N LEU A 21 -11.96 -5.48 4.73
CA LEU A 21 -10.72 -6.15 4.35
C LEU A 21 -9.60 -5.15 4.00
N GLN A 22 -9.92 -4.10 3.23
CA GLN A 22 -8.94 -3.05 2.91
C GLN A 22 -8.44 -2.32 4.15
N ASN A 23 -9.29 -2.13 5.15
CA ASN A 23 -8.91 -1.49 6.41
C ASN A 23 -8.05 -2.37 7.30
N GLU A 24 -8.11 -3.70 7.14
CA GLU A 24 -7.32 -4.66 7.92
C GLU A 24 -5.96 -4.97 7.31
N LEU A 25 -5.79 -4.75 6.00
CA LEU A 25 -4.53 -5.04 5.30
C LEU A 25 -3.39 -4.14 5.76
N THR A 26 -2.26 -4.77 6.05
CA THR A 26 -1.01 -4.05 6.33
C THR A 26 -0.32 -3.63 5.06
N PHE A 27 0.51 -2.59 5.16
CA PHE A 27 1.33 -2.13 4.03
C PHE A 27 2.23 -3.27 3.50
N GLY A 28 2.86 -4.05 4.39
CA GLY A 28 3.73 -5.15 4.02
C GLY A 28 3.01 -6.22 3.18
N GLN A 29 1.79 -6.59 3.56
CA GLN A 29 0.98 -7.57 2.81
C GLN A 29 0.66 -7.09 1.40
N VAL A 30 0.27 -5.81 1.25
CA VAL A 30 -0.02 -5.23 -0.06
C VAL A 30 1.26 -5.09 -0.89
N HIS A 31 2.37 -4.72 -0.26
CA HIS A 31 3.66 -4.57 -0.93
C HIS A 31 4.20 -5.92 -1.45
N GLU A 32 4.06 -7.01 -0.69
CA GLU A 32 4.40 -8.36 -1.14
C GLU A 32 3.57 -8.78 -2.35
N LYS A 33 2.24 -8.56 -2.31
CA LYS A 33 1.37 -8.86 -3.45
C LYS A 33 1.67 -8.01 -4.68
N TYR A 34 1.98 -6.73 -4.50
CA TYR A 34 2.45 -5.87 -5.57
C TYR A 34 3.76 -6.39 -6.19
N THR A 35 4.66 -6.92 -5.36
CA THR A 35 5.94 -7.48 -5.81
C THR A 35 5.74 -8.76 -6.61
N GLU A 36 4.88 -9.65 -6.13
CA GLU A 36 4.49 -10.89 -6.84
C GLU A 36 3.88 -10.58 -8.22
N TYR A 37 3.02 -9.55 -8.29
CA TYR A 37 2.49 -9.08 -9.57
C TYR A 37 3.59 -8.46 -10.44
N SER A 38 4.39 -7.56 -9.88
CA SER A 38 5.42 -6.84 -10.64
C SER A 38 6.54 -7.75 -11.13
N SER A 39 6.84 -8.87 -10.46
CA SER A 39 7.85 -9.83 -10.91
C SER A 39 7.41 -10.57 -12.17
N ILE A 40 6.09 -10.78 -12.35
CA ILE A 40 5.51 -11.41 -13.54
C ILE A 40 5.53 -10.45 -14.73
N TYR A 41 5.17 -9.17 -14.51
CA TYR A 41 4.95 -8.22 -15.61
C TYR A 41 6.13 -7.29 -15.91
N HIS A 42 7.04 -7.10 -14.96
CA HIS A 42 8.13 -6.12 -15.04
C HIS A 42 9.48 -6.70 -14.65
N GLU A 43 9.81 -7.86 -15.22
CA GLU A 43 10.99 -8.69 -14.91
C GLU A 43 12.31 -7.90 -14.78
N LYS A 44 12.54 -6.89 -15.63
CA LYS A 44 13.80 -6.13 -15.67
C LYS A 44 13.96 -5.06 -14.59
N SER A 45 12.87 -4.56 -14.00
CA SER A 45 12.91 -3.36 -13.14
C SER A 45 12.23 -3.53 -11.78
N TRP A 46 11.45 -4.59 -11.59
CA TRP A 46 10.70 -4.80 -10.33
C TRP A 46 11.62 -4.87 -9.10
N ASN A 47 12.78 -5.52 -9.25
CA ASN A 47 13.66 -5.84 -8.13
C ASN A 47 14.27 -4.58 -7.49
N LYS A 48 14.68 -3.61 -8.33
CA LYS A 48 15.24 -2.33 -7.85
C LYS A 48 14.18 -1.49 -7.14
N THR A 49 12.98 -1.41 -7.71
CA THR A 49 11.85 -0.69 -7.11
C THR A 49 11.40 -1.35 -5.80
N TYR A 50 11.35 -2.68 -5.76
CA TYR A 50 11.01 -3.44 -4.56
C TYR A 50 11.95 -3.14 -3.39
N VAL A 51 13.26 -3.24 -3.61
CA VAL A 51 14.26 -3.00 -2.56
C VAL A 51 14.17 -1.55 -2.06
N MET A 52 14.03 -0.60 -2.98
CA MET A 52 13.89 0.81 -2.63
C MET A 52 12.65 1.06 -1.77
N VAL A 53 11.47 0.65 -2.22
CA VAL A 53 10.20 0.86 -1.50
C VAL A 53 10.26 0.16 -0.14
N LYS A 54 10.67 -1.11 -0.08
CA LYS A 54 10.82 -1.87 1.18
C LYS A 54 11.72 -1.16 2.19
N SER A 55 12.83 -0.57 1.75
CA SER A 55 13.76 0.14 2.63
C SER A 55 13.23 1.49 3.11
N TYR A 56 12.40 2.15 2.30
CA TYR A 56 11.84 3.46 2.62
C TYR A 56 10.69 3.28 3.59
N THR A 57 9.77 2.39 3.27
CA THR A 57 8.55 2.15 4.04
C THR A 57 8.73 1.10 5.14
N ALA A 58 9.98 0.77 5.50
CA ALA A 58 10.29 -0.13 6.61
C ALA A 58 9.54 0.23 7.91
N PRO A 59 9.38 1.53 8.29
CA PRO A 59 8.61 1.91 9.47
C PRO A 59 7.13 1.52 9.41
N PHE A 60 6.57 1.36 8.21
CA PHE A 60 5.14 1.10 7.99
C PHE A 60 4.84 -0.37 7.69
N TYR A 61 5.83 -1.27 7.70
CA TYR A 61 5.67 -2.64 7.19
C TYR A 61 4.52 -3.41 7.85
N HIS A 62 4.32 -3.22 9.15
CA HIS A 62 3.27 -3.87 9.93
C HIS A 62 2.05 -2.98 10.19
N THR A 63 2.09 -1.72 9.75
CA THR A 63 1.01 -0.76 9.93
C THR A 63 -0.10 -1.00 8.93
N LYS A 64 -1.36 -0.84 9.36
CA LYS A 64 -2.50 -0.93 8.44
C LYS A 64 -2.47 0.24 7.47
N ILE A 65 -2.84 -0.02 6.22
CA ILE A 65 -2.86 1.05 5.20
C ILE A 65 -3.84 2.16 5.57
N SER A 66 -4.94 1.79 6.23
CA SER A 66 -5.94 2.72 6.76
C SER A 66 -5.42 3.66 7.85
N GLU A 67 -4.32 3.30 8.51
CA GLU A 67 -3.69 4.08 9.59
C GLU A 67 -2.56 4.99 9.06
N ILE A 68 -2.07 4.76 7.84
CA ILE A 68 -0.99 5.55 7.22
C ILE A 68 -1.59 6.78 6.55
N THR A 69 -1.17 7.96 6.97
CA THR A 69 -1.62 9.22 6.37
C THR A 69 -0.67 9.71 5.28
N VAL A 70 -1.13 10.68 4.49
CA VAL A 70 -0.29 11.36 3.49
C VAL A 70 0.87 12.11 4.16
N GLU A 71 0.64 12.65 5.37
CA GLU A 71 1.66 13.36 6.15
C GLU A 71 2.78 12.42 6.62
N ASP A 72 2.43 11.20 7.07
CA ASP A 72 3.42 10.18 7.44
C ASP A 72 4.33 9.82 6.27
N ILE A 73 3.74 9.69 5.07
CA ILE A 73 4.47 9.42 3.82
C ILE A 73 5.37 10.60 3.49
N GLN A 74 4.84 11.83 3.49
CA GLN A 74 5.60 13.02 3.15
C GLN A 74 6.78 13.24 4.08
N LYS A 75 6.57 13.10 5.40
CA LYS A 75 7.63 13.19 6.41
C LYS A 75 8.76 12.20 6.14
N LEU A 76 8.43 10.97 5.78
CA LEU A 76 9.42 9.94 5.44
C LEU A 76 10.25 10.35 4.21
N PHE A 77 9.62 10.92 3.19
CA PHE A 77 10.31 11.44 2.00
C PHE A 77 11.21 12.63 2.34
N ASP A 78 10.72 13.56 3.16
CA ASP A 78 11.46 14.73 3.59
C ASP A 78 12.70 14.33 4.40
N GLU A 79 12.58 13.39 5.34
CA GLU A 79 13.71 12.87 6.12
C GLU A 79 14.80 12.23 5.25
N LYS A 80 14.40 11.45 4.23
CA LYS A 80 15.35 10.83 3.28
C LYS A 80 16.00 11.87 2.38
N THR A 81 15.27 12.91 1.98
CA THR A 81 15.77 13.99 1.13
C THR A 81 16.73 14.90 1.91
N ALA A 82 16.39 15.23 3.16
CA ALA A 82 17.27 15.96 4.07
C ALA A 82 18.59 15.22 4.30
N LYS A 83 18.56 13.89 4.49
CA LYS A 83 19.77 13.05 4.60
C LYS A 83 20.65 13.07 3.34
N LYS A 84 20.08 13.21 2.14
CA LYS A 84 20.85 13.36 0.90
C LYS A 84 21.54 14.72 0.80
N HIS A 85 20.96 15.77 1.38
CA HIS A 85 21.56 17.11 1.39
C HIS A 85 22.51 17.33 2.57
N CYS A 86 22.43 16.50 3.63
CA CYS A 86 23.34 16.51 4.76
C CYS A 86 24.71 15.85 4.47
N VAL A 87 25.02 15.53 3.20
CA VAL A 87 26.36 15.16 2.74
C VAL A 87 27.05 16.45 2.28
N VAL A 88 27.32 17.34 3.24
CA VAL A 88 28.23 18.49 3.05
C VAL A 88 29.57 18.08 3.67
N TYR A 89 30.60 18.15 2.83
CA TYR A 89 32.05 17.96 3.05
C TYR A 89 32.57 17.87 4.49
#